data_AF-A0A3N7DA01-F1
#
_entry.id   AF-A0A3N7DA01-F1
#
_cell.length_a   1.000
_cell.length_b   1.000
_cell.length_c   1.000
_cell.angle_alpha   90.00
_cell.angle_beta   90.00
_cell.angle_gamma   90.00
#
_symmetry.space_group_name_H-M   'P 1'
#
loop_
_entity.id
_entity.type
_entity.pdbx_description
1 polymer ?
#
loop_
_entity_poly.entity_id
_entity_poly.type
_entity_poly.pdbx_seq_one_letter_code
_entity_poly.pdbx_strand_id
1 'polypeptide(L)'
;MIRFIDLTGQIYLDEEEVSFAFYDTVRNRFCEFSDTQCWDNIEEFINDYTGDDIERFLRLIPKNIVYQWKDVMVQINGKTIDITPIEYEKDK
;
A
#
# COMPACT_ATOMS: atom_id res chain seq x y z
N MET A 1 3.33 -6.39 -18.19
CA MET A 1 4.04 -6.85 -16.98
C MET A 1 3.84 -5.78 -15.94
N ILE A 2 3.42 -6.14 -14.73
CA ILE A 2 3.09 -5.17 -13.69
C ILE A 2 4.35 -4.79 -12.92
N ARG A 3 4.53 -3.49 -12.67
CA ARG A 3 5.61 -2.93 -11.86
C ARG A 3 5.01 -2.13 -10.72
N PHE A 4 5.62 -2.25 -9.55
CA PHE A 4 5.38 -1.36 -8.44
C PHE A 4 6.08 -0.01 -8.69
N ILE A 5 5.40 1.09 -8.41
CA ILE A 5 5.91 2.45 -8.55
C ILE A 5 5.72 3.15 -7.21
N ASP A 6 6.82 3.57 -6.60
CA ASP A 6 6.80 4.44 -5.43
C ASP A 6 6.61 5.89 -5.89
N LEU A 7 5.57 6.53 -5.37
CA LEU A 7 5.19 7.92 -5.68
C LEU A 7 5.29 8.82 -4.43
N THR A 8 5.88 8.31 -3.35
CA THR A 8 6.12 9.06 -2.11
C THR A 8 6.87 10.35 -2.43
N GLY A 9 6.34 11.48 -1.96
CA GLY A 9 6.90 12.82 -2.21
C GLY A 9 6.91 13.29 -3.68
N GLN A 10 6.25 12.57 -4.59
CA GLN A 10 6.19 12.95 -6.01
C GLN A 10 4.83 13.53 -6.42
N ILE A 11 3.76 13.13 -5.74
CA ILE A 11 2.40 13.63 -6.02
C ILE A 11 2.11 14.88 -5.20
N TYR A 12 2.50 14.87 -3.94
CA TYR A 12 2.20 15.93 -2.99
C TYR A 12 3.43 16.79 -2.73
N LEU A 13 3.21 18.03 -2.24
CA LEU A 13 4.31 18.95 -1.89
C LEU A 13 5.08 18.50 -0.64
N ASP A 14 4.51 17.57 0.12
CA ASP A 14 5.13 16.98 1.29
C ASP A 14 5.91 15.72 0.88
N GLU A 15 7.23 15.73 1.11
CA GLU A 15 8.12 14.62 0.80
C GLU A 15 7.85 13.39 1.68
N GLU A 16 7.12 13.55 2.79
CA GLU A 16 6.74 12.47 3.71
C GLU A 16 5.39 11.83 3.33
N GLU A 17 4.62 12.41 2.41
CA GLU A 17 3.35 11.83 1.99
C GLU A 17 3.56 10.62 1.09
N VAL A 18 3.29 9.46 1.69
CA VAL A 18 3.40 8.15 1.09
C VAL A 18 2.32 7.95 0.05
N SER A 19 2.72 7.53 -1.15
CA SER A 19 1.80 7.14 -2.21
C SER A 19 2.45 6.13 -3.14
N PHE A 20 1.68 5.21 -3.71
CA PHE A 20 2.21 4.24 -4.67
C PHE A 20 1.19 3.89 -5.74
N ALA A 21 1.67 3.31 -6.84
CA ALA A 21 0.84 2.82 -7.93
C ALA A 21 1.39 1.52 -8.54
N PHE A 22 0.58 0.87 -9.37
CA PHE A 22 1.01 -0.24 -10.20
C PHE A 22 0.94 0.12 -11.67
N TYR A 23 2.00 -0.13 -12.42
CA TYR A 23 2.08 0.17 -13.85
C TYR A 23 2.13 -1.11 -14.70
N ASP A 24 1.18 -1.28 -15.63
CA ASP A 24 1.22 -2.35 -16.61
C ASP A 24 1.98 -1.92 -17.86
N THR A 25 3.22 -2.37 -17.95
CA THR A 25 4.10 -2.14 -19.11
C THR A 25 3.61 -2.77 -20.42
N VAL A 26 2.71 -3.76 -20.38
CA VAL A 26 2.17 -4.38 -21.61
C VAL A 26 1.01 -3.55 -22.16
N ARG A 27 0.17 -3.02 -21.28
CA ARG A 27 -0.96 -2.15 -21.65
C ARG A 27 -0.59 -0.66 -21.69
N ASN A 28 0.64 -0.32 -21.28
CA ASN A 28 1.18 1.03 -21.20
C ASN A 28 0.27 2.00 -20.43
N ARG A 29 -0.20 1.57 -19.25
CA ARG A 29 -1.09 2.35 -18.38
C ARG A 29 -0.97 1.94 -16.92
N PHE A 30 -1.40 2.81 -16.01
CA PHE A 30 -1.58 2.46 -14.61
C PHE A 30 -2.71 1.44 -14.45
N CYS A 31 -2.56 0.56 -13.46
CA CYS A 31 -3.65 -0.26 -12.98
C CYS A 31 -4.67 0.63 -12.28
N GLU A 32 -5.94 0.37 -12.55
CA GLU A 32 -7.05 1.13 -12.03
C GLU A 32 -8.02 0.15 -11.40
N PHE A 33 -8.39 0.40 -10.15
CA PHE A 33 -9.34 -0.38 -9.37
C PHE A 33 -10.25 0.60 -8.64
N SER A 34 -11.57 0.43 -8.73
CA SER A 34 -12.54 1.38 -8.16
C SER A 34 -12.31 2.84 -8.62
N ASP A 35 -11.94 3.06 -9.89
CA ASP A 35 -11.56 4.38 -10.45
C ASP A 35 -10.32 5.04 -9.79
N THR A 36 -9.62 4.32 -8.90
CA THR A 36 -8.38 4.74 -8.23
C THR A 36 -7.15 4.13 -8.91
N GLN A 37 -6.09 4.93 -9.08
CA GLN A 37 -4.82 4.50 -9.72
C GLN A 37 -3.59 4.55 -8.80
N CYS A 38 -3.71 5.21 -7.64
CA CYS A 38 -2.67 5.32 -6.63
C CYS A 38 -3.29 5.26 -5.23
N TRP A 39 -2.53 4.76 -4.27
CA TRP A 39 -2.98 4.55 -2.90
C TRP A 39 -1.92 5.02 -1.92
N ASP A 40 -2.36 5.54 -0.78
CA ASP A 40 -1.44 6.09 0.22
C ASP A 40 -1.01 5.02 1.24
N ASN A 41 -1.71 3.88 1.26
CA ASN A 41 -1.38 2.71 2.07
C ASN A 41 -1.96 1.42 1.46
N ILE A 42 -1.53 0.27 1.99
CA ILE A 42 -1.93 -1.05 1.49
C ILE A 42 -3.43 -1.33 1.75
N GLU A 43 -3.99 -0.81 2.84
CA GLU A 43 -5.41 -1.03 3.19
C GLU A 43 -6.35 -0.40 2.16
N GLU A 44 -6.08 0.84 1.74
CA GLU A 44 -6.80 1.51 0.65
C GLU A 44 -6.74 0.71 -0.64
N PHE A 45 -5.55 0.22 -1.01
CA PHE A 45 -5.39 -0.62 -2.18
C PHE A 45 -6.22 -1.93 -2.08
N ILE A 46 -6.23 -2.58 -0.92
CA ILE A 46 -7.01 -3.81 -0.70
C ILE A 46 -8.51 -3.52 -0.82
N ASN A 47 -8.98 -2.40 -0.27
CA ASN A 47 -10.39 -2.01 -0.32
C ASN A 47 -10.86 -1.70 -1.74
N ASP A 48 -10.00 -1.10 -2.56
CA ASP A 48 -10.30 -0.77 -3.97
C ASP A 48 -10.15 -1.97 -4.91
N TYR A 49 -9.36 -2.99 -4.54
CA TYR A 49 -9.05 -4.11 -5.42
C TYR A 49 -10.27 -4.98 -5.74
N THR A 50 -10.69 -4.98 -7.01
CA THR A 50 -11.86 -5.75 -7.49
C THR A 50 -11.51 -7.01 -8.28
N GLY A 51 -10.26 -7.50 -8.22
CA GLY A 51 -9.80 -8.68 -8.98
C GLY A 51 -9.73 -9.96 -8.15
N ASP A 52 -9.25 -11.05 -8.77
CA ASP A 52 -9.13 -12.37 -8.12
C ASP A 52 -7.69 -12.71 -7.66
N ASP A 53 -6.70 -11.86 -7.96
CA ASP A 53 -5.27 -12.17 -7.80
C ASP A 53 -4.53 -11.04 -7.04
N ILE A 54 -5.06 -10.67 -5.88
CA ILE A 54 -4.48 -9.60 -5.04
C ILE A 54 -3.07 -9.95 -4.57
N GLU A 55 -2.81 -11.24 -4.31
CA GLU A 55 -1.51 -11.73 -3.87
C GLU A 55 -0.39 -11.39 -4.86
N ARG A 56 -0.67 -11.44 -6.17
CA ARG A 56 0.30 -11.07 -7.19
C ARG A 56 0.73 -9.61 -7.06
N PHE A 57 -0.18 -8.71 -6.74
CA PHE A 57 0.12 -7.29 -6.56
C PHE A 57 0.92 -7.06 -5.28
N LEU A 58 0.50 -7.67 -4.17
CA LEU A 58 1.20 -7.56 -2.88
C LEU A 58 2.65 -8.06 -2.96
N ARG A 59 2.93 -9.10 -3.76
CA ARG A 59 4.30 -9.61 -3.98
C ARG A 59 5.21 -8.66 -4.77
N LEU A 60 4.66 -7.67 -5.47
CA LEU A 60 5.45 -6.67 -6.20
C LEU A 60 5.90 -5.52 -5.30
N ILE A 61 5.25 -5.33 -4.14
CA ILE A 61 5.60 -4.29 -3.18
C ILE A 61 6.94 -4.68 -2.53
N PRO A 62 7.98 -3.82 -2.62
CA PRO A 62 9.27 -4.11 -2.01
C PRO A 62 9.16 -4.20 -0.48
N LYS A 63 9.72 -5.27 0.10
CA LYS A 63 9.66 -5.54 1.56
C LYS A 63 10.41 -4.52 2.42
N ASN A 64 11.26 -3.70 1.80
CA ASN A 64 12.05 -2.67 2.44
C ASN A 64 11.37 -1.30 2.45
N ILE A 65 10.19 -1.15 1.81
CA ILE A 65 9.39 0.06 1.91
C ILE A 65 8.39 -0.16 3.05
N VAL A 66 8.59 0.58 4.15
CA VAL A 66 7.65 0.62 5.26
C VAL A 66 6.56 1.60 4.87
N TYR A 67 5.53 1.12 4.17
CA TYR A 67 4.25 1.82 4.16
C TYR A 67 3.76 1.77 5.60
N GLN A 68 3.92 2.87 6.33
CA GLN A 68 3.42 2.97 7.69
C GLN A 68 1.93 2.66 7.62
N TRP A 69 1.51 1.56 8.24
CA TRP A 69 0.14 1.43 8.69
C TRP A 69 -0.06 2.66 9.58
N LYS A 70 -0.79 3.69 9.14
CA LYS A 70 -1.19 4.77 10.04
C LYS A 70 -1.85 4.07 11.21
N ASP A 71 -1.24 4.13 12.40
CA ASP A 71 -1.62 3.35 13.57
C ASP A 71 -3.14 3.22 13.67
N VAL A 72 -3.67 2.05 13.32
CA VAL A 72 -5.12 1.86 13.28
C VAL A 72 -5.54 1.64 14.72
N MET A 73 -5.98 2.71 15.37
CA MET A 73 -6.65 2.66 16.66
C MET A 73 -8.01 1.98 16.48
N VAL A 74 -8.04 0.64 16.56
CA VAL A 74 -9.29 -0.11 16.48
C VAL A 74 -9.97 -0.10 17.85
N GLN A 75 -11.24 0.33 17.88
CA GLN A 75 -12.08 0.20 19.08
C GLN A 75 -12.87 -1.11 19.02
N ILE A 76 -12.58 -2.02 19.95
CA ILE A 76 -13.37 -3.24 20.17
C ILE A 76 -13.93 -3.19 21.60
N ASN A 77 -15.26 -3.23 21.73
CA ASN A 77 -15.96 -3.24 23.02
C ASN A 77 -15.57 -2.09 23.98
N GLY A 78 -15.35 -0.88 23.44
CA GLY A 78 -14.99 0.31 24.23
C GLY A 78 -13.56 0.33 24.76
N LYS A 79 -12.71 -0.61 24.36
CA LYS A 79 -11.25 -0.55 24.56
C LYS A 79 -10.58 -0.18 23.26
N THR A 80 -9.66 0.78 23.35
CA THR A 80 -8.76 1.15 22.26
C THR A 80 -7.58 0.20 22.30
N ILE A 81 -7.33 -0.49 21.18
CA ILE A 81 -6.16 -1.36 21.03
C ILE A 81 -5.22 -0.68 20.05
N ASP A 82 -4.02 -0.39 20.53
CA ASP A 82 -2.89 0.04 19.71
C ASP A 82 -2.35 -1.19 18.98
N ILE A 83 -2.45 -1.19 17.66
CA ILE A 83 -1.95 -2.28 16.82
C ILE A 83 -0.62 -1.81 16.25
N THR A 84 0.41 -1.70 17.10
CA THR A 84 1.77 -1.45 16.63
C THR A 84 2.19 -2.63 15.73
N PRO A 85 2.70 -2.39 14.50
CA PRO A 85 3.19 -3.47 13.65
C PRO A 85 4.26 -4.28 14.38
N ILE A 86 4.12 -5.60 14.37
CA ILE A 86 5.12 -6.49 14.97
C ILE A 86 6.43 -6.30 14.18
N GLU A 87 7.43 -5.67 14.80
CA GLU A 87 8.79 -5.67 14.28
C GLU A 87 9.31 -7.11 14.28
N TYR A 88 9.49 -7.69 13.11
CA TYR A 88 10.21 -8.95 12.98
C TYR A 88 11.71 -8.65 13.09
N GLU A 89 12.35 -9.16 14.14
CA GLU A 89 13.80 -9.12 14.29
C GLU A 89 14.45 -9.71 13.04
N LYS A 90 15.29 -8.90 12.41
CA LYS A 90 16.11 -9.29 11.26
C LYS A 90 17.19 -10.25 11.78
N ASP A 91 17.00 -11.55 11.61
CA ASP A 91 18.07 -12.52 11.86
C ASP A 91 19.30 -12.14 11.03
N LYS A 92 20.43 -11.97 11.72
CA LYS A 92 21.72 -11.50 11.20
C LYS A 92 22.41 -12.50 10.28
#